data_AF-A0A0M3JIH9-F1
#
_entry.id   AF-A0A0M3JIH9-F1
#
_cell.length_a   1.000
_cell.length_b   1.000
_cell.length_c   1.000
_cell.angle_alpha   90.00
_cell.angle_beta   90.00
_cell.angle_gamma   90.00
#
_symmetry.space_group_name_H-M   'P 1'
#
loop_
_entity.id
_entity.type
_entity.pdbx_description
1 polymer ?
#
loop_
_entity_poly.entity_id
_entity_poly.type
_entity_poly.pdbx_seq_one_letter_code
_entity_poly.pdbx_strand_id
1 'polypeptide(L)'
;MKGLILNCMGKHEEAQESVKRGLKADLRSYVCWHVYGLVQRSEKKYDEAMKAYKQALRIDKDNMQILRDLSLLQIQMRDLDGYRVSTSLHFVLLIFY
;
A
#
# COMPACT_ATOMS: atom_id res chain seq x y z
N MET A 1 8.43 -8.07 7.85
CA MET A 1 7.63 -8.25 9.09
C MET A 1 8.01 -7.30 10.23
N LYS A 2 9.30 -7.05 10.54
CA LYS A 2 9.70 -6.15 11.65
C LYS A 2 9.02 -4.76 11.62
N GLY A 3 8.89 -4.14 10.44
CA GLY A 3 8.21 -2.84 10.31
C GLY A 3 6.73 -2.86 10.70
N LEU A 4 6.00 -3.93 10.38
CA LEU A 4 4.59 -4.11 10.79
C LEU A 4 4.46 -4.25 12.31
N ILE A 5 5.35 -5.05 12.92
CA ILE A 5 5.35 -5.30 14.38
C ILE A 5 5.61 -3.99 15.13
N LEU A 6 6.61 -3.21 14.69
CA LEU A 6 6.92 -1.90 15.28
C LEU A 6 5.77 -0.91 15.11
N ASN A 7 5.05 -0.99 13.99
CA ASN A 7 3.88 -0.15 13.78
C ASN A 7 2.74 -0.49 14.74
N CYS A 8 2.47 -1.78 14.98
CA CYS A 8 1.50 -2.21 15.99
C CYS A 8 1.92 -1.81 17.41
N MET A 9 3.22 -1.64 17.67
CA MET A 9 3.76 -1.14 18.93
C MET A 9 3.72 0.39 19.06
N GLY A 10 3.19 1.13 18.07
CA GLY A 10 3.16 2.59 18.07
C GLY A 10 4.52 3.24 17.80
N LYS A 11 5.55 2.46 17.46
CA LYS A 11 6.89 2.92 17.14
C LYS A 11 7.00 3.24 15.66
N HIS A 12 6.32 4.29 15.23
CA HIS A 12 6.19 4.66 13.82
C HIS A 12 7.54 5.00 13.17
N GLU A 13 8.43 5.72 13.86
CA GLU A 13 9.77 6.07 13.34
C GLU A 13 10.65 4.83 13.11
N GLU A 14 10.73 3.91 14.07
CA GLU A 14 11.49 2.67 13.92
C GLU A 14 10.88 1.77 12.83
N ALA A 15 9.55 1.81 12.68
CA ALA A 15 8.85 1.10 11.61
C ALA A 15 9.27 1.66 10.24
N GLN A 16 9.27 2.98 10.07
CA GLN A 16 9.74 3.60 8.82
C GLN A 16 11.18 3.25 8.49
N GLU A 17 12.09 3.32 9.46
CA GLU A 17 13.49 2.98 9.23
C GLU A 17 13.65 1.51 8.84
N SER A 18 12.91 0.62 9.50
CA SER A 18 12.90 -0.80 9.19
C SER A 18 12.37 -1.09 7.79
N VAL A 19 11.32 -0.38 7.36
CA VAL A 19 10.77 -0.51 6.01
C VAL A 19 11.73 0.08 4.97
N LYS A 20 12.35 1.24 5.21
CA LYS A 20 13.37 1.82 4.33
C LYS A 20 14.56 0.89 4.14
N ARG A 21 15.02 0.23 5.21
CA ARG A 21 16.08 -0.79 5.11
C ARG A 21 15.60 -2.01 4.30
N GLY A 22 14.37 -2.46 4.51
CA GLY A 22 13.77 -3.55 3.74
C GLY A 22 13.69 -3.22 2.24
N LEU A 23 13.24 -2.01 1.91
CA LEU A 23 13.20 -1.51 0.53
C LEU A 23 14.61 -1.41 -0.07
N LYS A 24 15.62 -0.95 0.69
CA LYS A 24 17.01 -0.91 0.22
C LYS A 24 17.59 -2.31 -0.03
N ALA A 25 17.20 -3.30 0.77
CA ALA A 25 17.65 -4.67 0.61
C ALA A 25 16.98 -5.36 -0.59
N ASP A 26 15.68 -5.14 -0.79
CA ASP A 26 14.93 -5.66 -1.92
C ASP A 26 13.88 -4.65 -2.40
N LEU A 27 14.26 -3.88 -3.43
CA LEU A 27 13.37 -2.91 -4.08
C LEU A 27 12.28 -3.58 -4.94
N ARG A 28 12.44 -4.86 -5.28
CA ARG A 28 11.52 -5.61 -6.17
C ARG A 28 10.43 -6.35 -5.41
N SER A 29 10.43 -6.35 -4.08
CA SER A 29 9.38 -6.98 -3.29
C SER A 29 8.16 -6.07 -3.16
N TYR A 30 7.02 -6.49 -3.73
CA TYR A 30 5.73 -5.80 -3.53
C TYR A 30 5.33 -5.75 -2.05
N VAL A 31 5.72 -6.77 -1.26
CA VAL A 31 5.41 -6.87 0.17
C VAL A 31 6.04 -5.70 0.94
N CYS A 32 7.28 -5.32 0.58
CA CYS A 32 7.95 -4.19 1.22
C CYS A 32 7.22 -2.86 0.96
N TRP A 33 6.75 -2.65 -0.28
CA TRP A 33 5.96 -1.48 -0.65
C TRP A 33 4.56 -1.47 0.00
N HIS A 34 3.93 -2.64 0.12
CA HIS A 34 2.65 -2.79 0.83
C HIS A 34 2.79 -2.46 2.31
N VAL A 35 3.82 -2.99 2.99
CA VAL A 35 4.13 -2.65 4.38
C VAL A 35 4.46 -1.18 4.54
N TYR A 36 5.18 -0.57 3.59
CA TYR A 36 5.41 0.88 3.60
C TYR A 36 4.11 1.68 3.56
N GLY A 37 3.19 1.30 2.68
CA GLY A 37 1.87 1.93 2.60
C GLY A 37 1.07 1.81 3.89
N LEU A 38 1.12 0.66 4.55
CA LEU A 38 0.45 0.45 5.84
C LEU A 38 1.01 1.33 6.96
N VAL A 39 2.34 1.47 7.05
CA VAL A 39 3.00 2.35 8.02
C VAL A 39 2.64 3.81 7.77
N GLN A 40 2.65 4.25 6.51
CA GLN A 40 2.25 5.62 6.18
C GLN A 40 0.77 5.89 6.44
N ARG A 41 -0.10 4.88 6.24
CA ARG A 41 -1.52 4.98 6.56
C ARG A 41 -1.75 5.19 8.06
N SER A 42 -1.02 4.50 8.93
CA SER A 42 -1.10 4.72 10.39
C SER A 42 -0.59 6.09 10.81
N GLU A 43 0.37 6.66 10.09
CA GLU A 43 0.84 8.03 10.32
C GLU A 43 -0.08 9.11 9.73
N LYS A 44 -1.24 8.73 9.18
CA LYS A 44 -2.18 9.62 8.46
C LYS A 44 -1.57 10.30 7.23
N LYS A 45 -0.44 9.78 6.72
CA LYS A 45 0.20 10.23 5.48
C LYS A 45 -0.39 9.49 4.29
N TYR A 46 -1.65 9.78 4.00
CA TYR A 46 -2.43 9.05 3.00
C TYR A 46 -1.89 9.21 1.57
N ASP A 47 -1.34 10.37 1.21
CA ASP A 47 -0.73 10.61 -0.11
C ASP A 47 0.48 9.70 -0.36
N GLU A 48 1.33 9.54 0.67
CA GLU A 48 2.50 8.67 0.60
C GLU A 48 2.10 7.20 0.59
N ALA A 49 1.07 6.82 1.36
CA ALA A 49 0.52 5.48 1.35
C ALA A 49 -0.05 5.10 -0.02
N MET A 50 -0.76 6.01 -0.70
CA MET A 50 -1.23 5.81 -2.07
C MET A 50 -0.08 5.59 -3.05
N LYS A 51 0.98 6.40 -2.97
CA LYS A 51 2.18 6.23 -3.82
C LYS A 51 2.83 4.87 -3.58
N ALA A 52 2.91 4.43 -2.33
CA ALA A 52 3.46 3.13 -1.94
C ALA A 52 2.65 1.97 -2.54
N TYR A 53 1.32 1.99 -2.39
CA TYR A 53 0.45 0.97 -2.96
C TYR A 53 0.50 0.95 -4.49
N LYS A 54 0.56 2.11 -5.14
CA LYS A 54 0.75 2.18 -6.60
C LYS A 54 2.07 1.55 -7.05
N GLN A 55 3.16 1.74 -6.30
CA GLN A 55 4.44 1.07 -6.60
C GLN A 55 4.36 -0.44 -6.37
N ALA A 56 3.70 -0.87 -5.30
CA ALA A 56 3.48 -2.29 -5.05
C ALA A 56 2.67 -2.94 -6.20
N LEU A 57 1.63 -2.26 -6.69
CA LEU A 57 0.84 -2.70 -7.84
C LEU A 57 1.60 -2.65 -9.17
N ARG A 58 2.65 -1.83 -9.31
CA ARG A 58 3.50 -1.87 -10.51
C ARG A 58 4.31 -3.17 -10.59
N ILE A 59 4.65 -3.74 -9.44
CA ILE A 59 5.38 -5.01 -9.33
C ILE A 59 4.40 -6.17 -9.46
N ASP A 60 3.31 -6.15 -8.69
CA ASP A 60 2.28 -7.18 -8.67
C ASP A 60 0.90 -6.53 -8.90
N LYS A 61 0.49 -6.47 -10.16
CA LYS A 61 -0.71 -5.75 -10.62
C LYS A 61 -2.01 -6.38 -10.16
N ASP A 62 -2.00 -7.70 -9.92
CA ASP A 62 -3.19 -8.48 -9.61
C ASP A 62 -3.32 -8.76 -8.11
N ASN A 63 -2.50 -8.09 -7.30
CA ASN A 63 -2.56 -8.25 -5.87
C ASN A 63 -3.84 -7.66 -5.26
N MET A 64 -4.82 -8.53 -5.06
CA MET A 64 -6.12 -8.19 -4.48
C MET A 64 -6.01 -7.51 -3.11
N GLN A 65 -5.00 -7.86 -2.31
CA GLN A 65 -4.84 -7.28 -0.98
C GLN A 65 -4.43 -5.80 -1.07
N ILE A 66 -3.50 -5.47 -1.96
CA ILE A 66 -3.07 -4.08 -2.19
C ILE A 66 -4.19 -3.27 -2.84
N LEU A 67 -4.90 -3.84 -3.82
CA LEU A 67 -6.06 -3.18 -4.44
C LEU A 67 -7.13 -2.84 -3.40
N ARG A 68 -7.43 -3.77 -2.48
CA ARG A 68 -8.37 -3.55 -1.38
C ARG A 68 -7.91 -2.43 -0.46
N ASP A 69 -6.64 -2.44 -0.05
CA ASP A 69 -6.09 -1.40 0.85
C ASP A 69 -6.05 -0.02 0.18
N LEU A 70 -5.73 0.04 -1.11
CA LEU A 70 -5.76 1.28 -1.90
C LEU A 70 -7.18 1.82 -2.04
N SER A 71 -8.14 0.94 -2.35
CA SER A 71 -9.55 1.30 -2.51
C SER A 71 -10.14 1.84 -1.21
N LEU A 72 -9.85 1.18 -0.07
CA LEU A 72 -10.26 1.63 1.25
C LEU A 72 -9.67 3.01 1.58
N LEU A 73 -8.40 3.22 1.24
CA LEU A 73 -7.72 4.49 1.45
C LEU A 73 -8.33 5.64 0.61
N GLN A 74 -8.68 5.37 -0.65
CA GLN A 74 -9.35 6.34 -1.53
C GLN A 74 -10.74 6.71 -1.01
N ILE A 75 -11.51 5.72 -0.52
CA ILE A 75 -12.79 5.97 0.15
C ILE A 75 -12.59 6.88 1.37
N GLN A 76 -11.58 6.58 2.21
CA GLN A 76 -11.28 7.36 3.42
C GLN A 76 -10.90 8.82 3.08
N MET A 77 -10.17 9.04 2.00
CA MET A 77 -9.83 10.38 1.50
C MET A 77 -10.98 11.08 0.77
N ARG A 78 -12.11 10.39 0.56
CA ARG A 78 -13.21 10.85 -0.30
C ARG A 78 -12.77 11.15 -1.75
N ASP A 79 -11.67 10.55 -2.17
CA ASP A 79 -11.16 10.59 -3.55
C ASP A 79 -11.94 9.59 -4.41
N LEU A 80 -13.14 10.01 -4.80
CA LEU A 80 -14.07 9.22 -5.61
C LEU A 80 -13.56 9.01 -7.04
N ASP A 81 -12.77 9.94 -7.55
CA ASP A 81 -12.19 9.84 -8.90
C ASP A 81 -11.10 8.77 -8.95
N GLY A 82 -10.20 8.74 -7.96
CA GLY A 82 -9.22 7.68 -7.80
C GLY A 82 -9.87 6.31 -7.56
N TYR A 83 -10.94 6.26 -6.77
CA TYR A 83 -11.68 5.03 -6.47
C TYR A 83 -12.36 4.44 -7.71
N ARG A 84 -12.96 5.26 -8.58
CA ARG A 84 -13.57 4.77 -9.82
C ARG A 84 -12.54 4.09 -10.72
N VAL A 85 -11.33 4.64 -10.82
CA VAL A 85 -10.25 4.05 -11.63
C VAL A 85 -9.75 2.73 -11.05
N SER A 86 -9.52 2.65 -9.73
CA SER A 86 -9.07 1.42 -9.08
C SER A 86 -10.13 0.31 -9.15
N THR A 87 -11.41 0.66 -9.00
CA THR A 87 -12.53 -0.28 -9.09
C THR A 87 -12.79 -0.71 -10.54
N SER A 88 -12.60 0.18 -11.53
CA SER A 88 -12.64 -0.20 -12.95
C SER A 88 -11.53 -1.19 -13.31
N LEU A 89 -10.31 -1.02 -12.79
CA LEU A 89 -9.24 -2.02 -12.91
C LEU A 89 -9.64 -3.36 -12.28
N HIS A 90 -10.24 -3.33 -11.08
CA HIS A 90 -10.73 -4.53 -10.39
C HIS A 90 -11.82 -5.26 -11.18
N PHE A 91 -12.81 -4.54 -11.72
CA PHE A 91 -13.90 -5.12 -12.52
C PHE A 91 -13.43 -5.68 -13.86
N VAL A 92 -12.48 -5.01 -14.53
CA VAL A 92 -11.90 -5.51 -15.79
C VAL A 92 -11.15 -6.83 -15.54
N LEU A 93 -10.39 -6.94 -14.45
CA LEU A 93 -9.66 -8.17 -14.11
C LEU A 93 -10.59 -9.34 -13.74
N LEU A 94 -11.74 -9.07 -13.12
CA LEU A 94 -12.76 -10.09 -12.81
C LEU A 94 -13.49 -10.65 -14.03
N ILE A 95 -13.51 -9.92 -15.16
CA ILE A 95 -14.14 -10.37 -16.41
C ILE A 95 -13.21 -11.32 -17.19
N PHE A 96 -11.91 -11.36 -16.87
CA PHE A 96 -10.92 -12.19 -17.57
C PHE A 96 -10.53 -13.48 -16.82
N TYR A 97 -11.32 -13.93 -15.84
CA TYR A 97 -11.09 -15.20 -15.13
C TYR A 97 -12.35 -16.08 -15.08
#